data_AF-Q2PE74-F1
#
_entry.id   AF-Q2PE74-F1
#
_cell.length_a   1.000
_cell.length_b   1.000
_cell.length_c   1.000
_cell.angle_alpha   90.00
_cell.angle_beta   90.00
_cell.angle_gamma   90.00
#
_symmetry.space_group_name_H-M   'P 1'
#
loop_
_entity.id
_entity.type
_entity.pdbx_description
1 polymer ?
#
loop_
_entity_poly.entity_id
_entity_poly.type
_entity_poly.pdbx_seq_one_letter_code
_entity_poly.pdbx_strand_id
1 'polypeptide(L)'
;MGLTYQLIPVLVCLLVCTSHFVHGHKCDITLAEIIKTLNILTTRKNSCMELPVADVFAAPKNTTEKETFCRVGIELRRIYRSHTCLNKFLGGLDRNLNSLASKTCSVNEAKTSTSTLKDLLERLKTIMKEKYSKC
;
A
#
# COMPACT_ATOMS: atom_id res chain seq x y z
N MET A 1 -30.16 0.94 -45.57
CA MET A 1 -30.21 0.60 -44.13
C MET A 1 -28.79 0.75 -43.55
N GLY A 2 -28.44 1.94 -43.05
CA GLY A 2 -27.06 2.33 -42.69
C GLY A 2 -26.74 2.34 -41.19
N LEU A 3 -27.54 1.63 -40.38
CA LEU A 3 -27.48 1.66 -38.91
C LEU A 3 -26.32 0.86 -38.28
N THR A 4 -25.54 0.13 -39.07
CA THR A 4 -24.47 -0.74 -38.56
C THR A 4 -23.20 0.00 -38.17
N TYR A 5 -22.85 1.11 -38.82
CA TYR A 5 -21.58 1.80 -38.55
C TYR A 5 -21.55 2.60 -37.25
N GLN A 6 -22.69 3.12 -36.76
CA GLN A 6 -22.73 3.88 -35.49
C GLN A 6 -22.70 2.99 -34.24
N LEU A 7 -23.08 1.72 -34.36
CA LEU A 7 -23.08 0.78 -33.24
C LEU A 7 -21.68 0.24 -32.92
N ILE A 8 -20.78 0.18 -33.90
CA ILE A 8 -19.43 -0.37 -33.72
C ILE A 8 -18.62 0.45 -32.69
N PRO A 9 -18.52 1.79 -32.77
CA PRO A 9 -17.81 2.57 -31.75
C PRO A 9 -18.39 2.40 -30.35
N VAL A 10 -19.71 2.32 -30.22
CA VAL A 10 -20.39 2.13 -28.93
C VAL A 10 -20.08 0.75 -28.35
N LEU A 11 -20.12 -0.31 -29.16
CA LEU A 11 -19.79 -1.67 -28.73
C LEU A 11 -18.31 -1.79 -28.34
N VAL A 12 -17.39 -1.20 -29.12
CA VAL A 12 -15.96 -1.16 -28.79
C VAL A 12 -15.74 -0.37 -27.49
N CYS A 13 -16.40 0.77 -27.31
CA CYS A 13 -16.33 1.54 -26.07
C CYS A 13 -16.86 0.74 -24.88
N LEU A 14 -17.99 0.04 -25.01
CA LEU A 14 -18.53 -0.82 -23.95
C LEU A 14 -17.58 -1.99 -23.61
N LEU A 15 -16.95 -2.62 -24.60
CA LEU A 15 -15.95 -3.67 -24.39
C LEU A 15 -14.69 -3.14 -23.70
N VAL A 16 -14.20 -1.98 -24.12
CA VAL A 16 -13.04 -1.33 -23.50
C VAL A 16 -13.37 -0.87 -22.08
N CYS A 17 -14.53 -0.24 -21.86
CA CYS A 17 -14.97 0.18 -20.52
C CYS A 17 -15.18 -1.02 -19.61
N THR A 18 -15.89 -2.06 -20.05
CA THR A 18 -16.06 -3.28 -19.24
C THR A 18 -14.74 -3.96 -18.93
N SER A 19 -13.78 -3.98 -19.87
CA SER A 19 -12.45 -4.53 -19.59
C SER A 19 -11.66 -3.69 -18.57
N HIS A 20 -11.74 -2.35 -18.61
CA HIS A 20 -11.16 -1.48 -17.57
C HIS A 20 -11.85 -1.64 -16.21
N PHE A 21 -13.19 -1.75 -16.18
CA PHE A 21 -13.94 -1.99 -14.94
C PHE A 21 -13.64 -3.37 -14.35
N VAL A 22 -13.54 -4.41 -15.20
CA VAL A 22 -13.16 -5.76 -14.79
C VAL A 22 -11.70 -5.78 -14.31
N HIS A 23 -10.80 -5.03 -14.93
CA HIS A 23 -9.41 -4.90 -14.45
C HIS A 23 -9.34 -4.18 -13.09
N GLY A 24 -10.13 -3.13 -12.89
CA GLY A 24 -10.30 -2.50 -11.57
C GLY A 24 -10.88 -3.43 -10.51
N HIS A 25 -11.72 -4.40 -10.90
CA HIS A 25 -12.28 -5.43 -10.03
C HIS A 25 -11.33 -6.64 -9.83
N LYS A 26 -10.34 -6.84 -10.72
CA LYS A 26 -9.28 -7.85 -10.58
C LYS A 26 -8.18 -7.39 -9.62
N CYS A 27 -7.88 -6.09 -9.58
CA CYS A 27 -7.07 -5.55 -8.48
C CYS A 27 -7.84 -5.68 -7.16
N ASP A 28 -7.17 -6.22 -6.15
CA ASP A 28 -7.71 -6.33 -4.79
C ASP A 28 -8.12 -4.94 -4.26
N ILE A 29 -9.38 -4.80 -3.83
CA ILE A 29 -9.93 -3.58 -3.19
C ILE A 29 -9.01 -3.11 -2.06
N THR A 30 -8.40 -4.05 -1.33
CA THR A 30 -7.42 -3.78 -0.28
C THR A 30 -6.26 -2.92 -0.79
N LEU A 31 -5.74 -3.21 -1.98
CA LEU A 31 -4.59 -2.50 -2.53
C LEU A 31 -4.94 -1.05 -2.87
N ALA A 32 -6.12 -0.81 -3.45
CA ALA A 32 -6.61 0.53 -3.72
C ALA A 32 -6.79 1.34 -2.42
N GLU A 33 -7.32 0.73 -1.36
CA GLU A 33 -7.49 1.38 -0.06
C GLU A 33 -6.16 1.70 0.63
N ILE A 34 -5.18 0.80 0.55
CA ILE A 34 -3.81 1.04 1.04
C ILE A 34 -3.20 2.26 0.33
N ILE A 35 -3.25 2.29 -1.01
CA ILE A 35 -2.71 3.40 -1.81
C ILE A 35 -3.41 4.72 -1.46
N LYS A 36 -4.75 4.71 -1.33
CA LYS A 36 -5.53 5.88 -0.92
C LYS A 36 -5.09 6.42 0.44
N THR A 37 -4.91 5.54 1.42
CA THR A 37 -4.45 5.90 2.77
C THR A 37 -3.03 6.46 2.74
N LEU A 38 -2.13 5.85 1.95
CA LEU A 38 -0.75 6.32 1.79
C LEU A 38 -0.66 7.69 1.12
N ASN A 39 -1.48 7.97 0.10
CA ASN A 39 -1.55 9.30 -0.52
C ASN A 39 -1.98 10.37 0.49
N ILE A 40 -2.92 10.05 1.39
CA ILE A 40 -3.34 10.98 2.46
C ILE A 40 -2.23 11.19 3.49
N LEU A 41 -1.55 10.11 3.90
CA LEU A 41 -0.47 10.19 4.89
C LEU A 41 0.71 11.02 4.36
N THR A 42 1.21 10.70 3.17
CA THR A 42 2.41 11.32 2.59
C THR A 42 2.27 12.80 2.24
N THR A 43 1.04 13.30 2.09
CA THR A 43 0.76 14.73 1.84
C THR A 43 0.66 15.56 3.12
N ARG A 44 0.50 14.93 4.30
CA ARG A 44 0.36 15.64 5.57
C ARG A 44 1.71 16.07 6.13
N LYS A 45 1.82 17.34 6.50
CA LYS A 45 2.91 17.85 7.32
C LYS A 45 2.60 17.56 8.79
N ASN A 46 3.34 16.66 9.42
CA ASN A 46 3.17 16.31 10.84
C ASN A 46 4.54 15.97 11.44
N SER A 47 4.82 16.40 12.68
CA SER A 47 6.10 16.13 13.35
C SER A 47 6.38 14.64 13.52
N CYS A 48 5.35 13.80 13.58
CA CYS A 48 5.51 12.36 13.67
C CYS A 48 6.08 11.70 12.41
N MET A 49 6.13 12.42 11.28
CA MET A 49 6.77 11.94 10.06
C MET A 49 8.29 11.77 10.24
N GLU A 50 8.89 12.48 11.20
CA GLU A 50 10.31 12.42 11.53
C GLU A 50 10.64 11.36 12.60
N LEU A 51 9.64 10.62 13.10
CA LEU A 51 9.88 9.57 14.09
C LEU A 51 10.74 8.45 13.50
N PRO A 52 11.76 7.97 14.23
CA PRO A 52 12.61 6.90 13.75
C PRO A 52 11.85 5.58 13.69
N VAL A 53 12.05 4.87 12.58
CA VAL A 53 11.54 3.52 12.32
C VAL A 53 12.67 2.62 11.82
N ALA A 54 12.54 1.31 12.02
CA ALA A 54 13.46 0.36 11.42
C ALA A 54 13.34 0.41 9.90
N ASP A 55 14.45 0.36 9.15
CA ASP A 55 14.40 0.19 7.69
C ASP A 55 14.04 -1.27 7.35
N VAL A 56 12.75 -1.59 7.46
CA VAL A 56 12.19 -2.92 7.20
C VAL A 56 12.38 -3.37 5.75
N PHE A 57 12.72 -2.46 4.83
CA PHE A 57 12.99 -2.76 3.43
C PHE A 57 14.47 -3.13 3.18
N ALA A 58 15.37 -2.89 4.15
CA ALA A 58 16.77 -3.32 4.11
C ALA A 58 16.95 -4.79 4.54
N ALA A 59 15.85 -5.53 4.71
CA ALA A 59 15.88 -6.93 5.13
C ALA A 59 16.64 -7.84 4.13
N PRO A 60 17.15 -9.00 4.57
CA PRO A 60 17.83 -9.96 3.69
C PRO A 60 16.99 -10.31 2.46
N LYS A 61 17.66 -10.55 1.31
CA LYS A 61 17.02 -10.79 0.00
C LYS A 61 16.01 -11.95 -0.04
N ASN A 62 16.06 -12.87 0.94
CA ASN A 62 15.14 -13.99 1.08
C ASN A 62 13.88 -13.67 1.89
N THR A 63 13.73 -12.44 2.41
CA THR A 63 12.52 -12.00 3.13
C THR A 63 11.35 -11.97 2.17
N THR A 64 10.27 -12.68 2.52
CA THR A 64 9.07 -12.73 1.67
C THR A 64 8.30 -11.41 1.70
N GLU A 65 7.55 -11.09 0.65
CA GLU A 65 6.69 -9.89 0.61
C GLU A 65 5.72 -9.84 1.81
N LYS A 66 5.11 -10.98 2.14
CA LYS A 66 4.20 -11.13 3.29
C LYS A 66 4.90 -10.83 4.62
N GLU A 67 6.15 -11.26 4.77
CA GLU A 67 6.96 -10.97 5.96
C GLU A 67 7.32 -9.48 6.04
N THR A 68 7.69 -8.86 4.91
CA THR A 68 7.94 -7.42 4.84
C THR A 68 6.72 -6.61 5.27
N PHE A 69 5.52 -6.94 4.78
CA PHE A 69 4.29 -6.26 5.21
C PHE A 69 3.97 -6.48 6.69
N CYS A 70 4.27 -7.66 7.23
CA CYS A 70 4.16 -7.89 8.67
C CYS A 70 5.10 -6.97 9.47
N ARG A 71 6.36 -6.82 9.05
CA ARG A 71 7.34 -5.94 9.71
C ARG A 71 6.95 -4.46 9.62
N VAL A 72 6.45 -4.02 8.47
CA VAL A 72 5.85 -2.68 8.31
C VAL A 72 4.70 -2.50 9.32
N GLY A 73 3.80 -3.47 9.43
CA GLY A 73 2.69 -3.44 10.39
C GLY A 73 3.15 -3.29 11.85
N ILE A 74 4.25 -3.95 12.23
CA ILE A 74 4.87 -3.79 13.56
C ILE A 74 5.35 -2.35 13.80
N GLU A 75 6.05 -1.74 12.84
CA GLU A 75 6.52 -0.36 12.97
C GLU A 75 5.35 0.63 13.06
N LEU A 76 4.33 0.50 12.18
CA LEU A 76 3.13 1.32 12.24
C LEU A 76 2.42 1.20 13.60
N ARG A 77 2.28 -0.03 14.10
CA ARG A 77 1.68 -0.34 15.39
C ARG A 77 2.44 0.24 16.57
N ARG A 78 3.76 0.23 16.53
CA ARG A 78 4.59 0.91 17.53
C ARG A 78 4.26 2.40 17.57
N ILE A 79 4.19 3.05 16.41
CA ILE A 79 3.96 4.49 16.32
C ILE A 79 2.55 4.86 16.78
N TYR A 80 1.48 4.26 16.22
CA TYR A 80 0.12 4.69 16.55
C TYR A 80 -0.34 4.32 17.97
N ARG A 81 0.38 3.41 18.65
CA ARG A 81 0.13 3.08 20.06
C ARG A 81 0.87 4.01 21.00
N SER A 82 2.06 4.49 20.63
CA SER A 82 2.90 5.33 21.49
C SER A 82 2.70 6.83 21.28
N HIS A 83 2.17 7.23 20.12
CA HIS A 83 1.93 8.63 19.77
C HIS A 83 0.44 8.84 19.44
N THR A 84 -0.05 10.07 19.53
CA THR A 84 -1.47 10.42 19.23
C THR A 84 -1.69 10.89 17.80
N CYS A 85 -0.61 11.20 17.10
CA CYS A 85 -0.60 11.70 15.74
C CYS A 85 -0.90 10.61 14.72
N LEU A 86 -1.75 10.92 13.73
CA LEU A 86 -2.04 10.03 12.60
C LEU A 86 -2.65 8.67 12.99
N ASN A 87 -3.04 8.45 14.26
CA ASN A 87 -3.46 7.15 14.78
C ASN A 87 -4.55 6.47 13.96
N LYS A 88 -5.56 7.24 13.54
CA LYS A 88 -6.65 6.73 12.70
C LYS A 88 -6.13 6.22 11.34
N PHE A 89 -5.21 6.96 10.72
CA PHE A 89 -4.67 6.61 9.39
C PHE A 89 -3.67 5.46 9.48
N LEU A 90 -2.74 5.51 10.43
CA LEU A 90 -1.74 4.45 10.63
C LEU A 90 -2.41 3.15 11.11
N GLY A 91 -3.41 3.23 11.99
CA GLY A 91 -4.18 2.08 12.44
C GLY A 91 -5.04 1.47 11.32
N GLY A 92 -5.62 2.30 10.45
CA GLY A 92 -6.30 1.82 9.23
C GLY A 92 -5.34 1.15 8.26
N LEU A 93 -4.15 1.73 8.06
CA LEU A 93 -3.12 1.17 7.21
C LEU A 93 -2.59 -0.18 7.73
N ASP A 94 -2.32 -0.31 9.04
CA ASP A 94 -1.92 -1.58 9.69
C ASP A 94 -2.99 -2.66 9.44
N ARG A 95 -4.27 -2.33 9.65
CA ARG A 95 -5.39 -3.28 9.40
C ARG A 95 -5.43 -3.77 7.95
N ASN A 96 -5.30 -2.86 6.99
CA ASN A 96 -5.36 -3.22 5.57
C ASN A 96 -4.11 -4.00 5.14
N LEU A 97 -2.92 -3.68 5.66
CA LEU A 97 -1.71 -4.45 5.40
C LEU A 97 -1.78 -5.86 5.98
N ASN A 98 -2.48 -6.04 7.11
CA ASN A 98 -2.56 -7.33 7.78
C ASN A 98 -3.25 -8.42 6.93
N SER A 99 -4.08 -8.07 5.94
CA SER A 99 -4.64 -9.06 4.99
C SER A 99 -3.61 -9.57 3.97
N LEU A 100 -2.55 -8.78 3.71
CA LEU A 100 -1.46 -9.11 2.79
C LEU A 100 -0.24 -9.69 3.51
N ALA A 101 -0.18 -9.55 4.84
CA ALA A 101 0.96 -9.91 5.67
C ALA A 101 0.96 -11.38 6.11
N SER A 102 2.14 -11.85 6.53
CA SER A 102 2.26 -13.08 7.34
C SER A 102 1.63 -12.85 8.72
N LYS A 103 1.04 -13.89 9.32
CA LYS A 103 0.43 -13.80 10.66
C LYS A 103 1.43 -13.39 11.75
N THR A 104 2.67 -13.84 11.60
CA THR A 104 3.79 -13.53 12.48
C THR A 104 5.03 -13.27 11.65
N CYS A 105 5.93 -12.46 12.18
CA CYS A 105 7.25 -12.21 11.62
C CYS A 105 8.20 -11.89 12.77
N SER A 106 9.45 -12.35 12.67
CA SER A 106 10.49 -11.92 13.58
C SER A 106 11.02 -10.58 13.11
N VAL A 107 11.10 -9.61 14.02
CA VAL A 107 11.94 -8.43 13.84
C VAL A 107 13.28 -8.82 14.43
N ASN A 108 14.11 -9.48 13.62
CA ASN A 108 15.50 -9.66 14.01
C ASN A 108 16.13 -8.27 14.00
N GLU A 109 16.81 -7.88 15.08
CA GLU A 109 17.54 -6.61 15.26
C GLU A 109 18.77 -6.49 14.33
N ALA A 110 18.69 -7.03 13.12
CA ALA A 110 19.78 -7.09 12.16
C ALA A 110 20.05 -5.68 11.60
N LYS A 111 20.98 -4.99 12.27
CA LYS A 111 21.75 -3.81 11.83
C LYS A 111 20.92 -2.55 11.61
N THR A 112 20.71 -1.81 12.71
CA THR A 112 20.80 -0.34 12.90
C THR A 112 20.77 0.57 11.66
N SER A 113 19.85 0.36 10.73
CA SER A 113 19.48 1.37 9.75
C SER A 113 18.15 1.96 10.21
N THR A 114 18.23 3.11 10.84
CA THR A 114 17.07 3.93 11.18
C THR A 114 16.65 4.71 9.94
N SER A 115 15.40 4.59 9.56
CA SER A 115 14.73 5.45 8.59
C SER A 115 13.70 6.32 9.31
N THR A 116 13.00 7.20 8.60
CA THR A 116 11.90 7.98 9.15
C THR A 116 10.56 7.33 8.82
N LEU A 117 9.52 7.63 9.61
CA LEU A 117 8.15 7.21 9.27
C LEU A 117 7.76 7.69 7.85
N LYS A 118 8.18 8.90 7.47
CA LYS A 118 7.96 9.44 6.12
C LYS A 118 8.54 8.55 5.04
N ASP A 119 9.81 8.20 5.17
CA ASP A 119 10.52 7.38 4.19
C ASP A 119 9.90 5.98 4.08
N LEU A 120 9.52 5.38 5.22
CA LEU A 120 8.80 4.10 5.24
C LEU A 120 7.49 4.19 4.46
N LEU A 121 6.70 5.25 4.68
CA LEU A 121 5.41 5.43 4.00
C LEU A 121 5.56 5.73 2.51
N GLU A 122 6.54 6.53 2.10
CA GLU A 122 6.79 6.80 0.67
C GLU A 122 7.31 5.55 -0.05
N ARG A 123 8.23 4.78 0.55
CA ARG A 123 8.69 3.51 -0.02
C ARG A 123 7.54 2.51 -0.15
N LEU A 124 6.72 2.37 0.89
CA LEU A 124 5.54 1.51 0.87
C LEU A 124 4.56 1.95 -0.23
N LYS A 125 4.34 3.24 -0.41
CA LYS A 125 3.48 3.80 -1.46
C LYS A 125 3.99 3.46 -2.86
N THR A 126 5.29 3.52 -3.10
CA THR A 126 5.89 3.08 -4.37
C THR A 126 5.64 1.60 -4.62
N ILE A 127 5.93 0.74 -3.63
CA ILE A 127 5.71 -0.72 -3.73
C ILE A 127 4.23 -1.04 -4.03
N MET A 128 3.30 -0.39 -3.33
CA MET A 128 1.87 -0.63 -3.52
C MET A 128 1.38 -0.16 -4.89
N LYS A 129 1.87 0.98 -5.39
CA LYS A 129 1.57 1.46 -6.74
C LYS A 129 2.11 0.53 -7.82
N GLU A 130 3.34 0.03 -7.66
CA GLU A 130 3.91 -0.95 -8.57
C GLU A 130 3.09 -2.24 -8.59
N LYS A 131 2.68 -2.74 -7.41
CA LYS A 131 1.81 -3.91 -7.31
C LYS A 131 0.47 -3.68 -8.01
N TYR A 132 -0.12 -2.50 -7.84
CA TYR A 132 -1.40 -2.13 -8.46
C TYR A 132 -1.29 -2.00 -9.98
N SER A 133 -0.17 -1.51 -10.49
CA SER A 133 0.07 -1.42 -11.93
C SER A 133 0.21 -2.77 -12.64
N LYS A 134 0.36 -3.87 -11.89
CA LYS A 134 0.59 -5.23 -12.42
C LYS A 134 -0.64 -6.16 -12.37
N CYS A 135 -1.82 -5.68 -11.94
CA CYS A 135 -3.01 -6.54 -11.73
C CYS A 135 -3.64 -7.18 -12.99
#